data_AF-M4B6M4-F1
#
_entry.id   AF-M4B6M4-F1
#
_cell.length_a   1.000
_cell.length_b   1.000
_cell.length_c   1.000
_cell.angle_alpha   90.00
_cell.angle_beta   90.00
_cell.angle_gamma   90.00
#
_symmetry.space_group_name_H-M   'P 1'
#
loop_
_entity.id
_entity.type
_entity.pdbx_description
1 polymer ?
#
loop_
_entity_poly.entity_id
_entity_poly.type
_entity_poly.pdbx_seq_one_letter_code
_entity_poly.pdbx_strand_id
1 'polypeptide(L)'
;MTPPDFLFRVSPLKLHVRTATQTHGEPAVYELFCRLNTTCDKQETKQEGEPAASAVQWSIWKTYDEFQAFDNQMRAVRESLFAKMMVTVVFAPGHRMRAFFHQDHTPGFLEKRRAELDFYMQRVMLFPNVAEFSKKRGGCKVLADFIGAEQHIDCSGLLVPMSPNMNVSGDFSSSMGMRRDDSTNSDNRVSCVSGVGTGDKVNSVRKKSRLEIEEEVALRCGDHELKRFKKHARLFRKENDPVAAATAFVEFLLKTFDPEFAGWIVQRFVRSLRSAEKREALRAAASLSMASTDVDRMEESRSQRRNCRTSSQDDEGADHGVEKYGTFAMQCNGTVVDSWFTCSHLISSVMVEFLRVDQKLQGLSDRHQNSDARASDPAILGRISRKKANRQILERVNALSNGDALTVDKFKQAAKALGNQGMSGQAFADFLRLTYGKQEAEKLLLLVVEVIPQPLVQQELRVALVR
;
A
#
# COMPACT_ATOMS: atom_id res chain seq x y z
N MET A 1 -3.22 -42.03 29.25
CA MET A 1 -2.61 -40.91 28.50
C MET A 1 -3.63 -39.81 28.42
N THR A 2 -3.45 -38.73 29.19
CA THR A 2 -4.28 -37.53 29.10
C THR A 2 -3.98 -36.81 27.78
N PRO A 3 -4.99 -36.35 27.03
CA PRO A 3 -4.77 -35.56 25.84
C PRO A 3 -3.98 -34.29 26.19
N PRO A 4 -3.04 -33.85 25.35
CA PRO A 4 -2.30 -32.62 25.61
C PRO A 4 -3.24 -31.40 25.68
N ASP A 5 -3.23 -30.69 26.81
CA ASP A 5 -4.06 -29.51 27.16
C ASP A 5 -3.88 -28.27 26.27
N PHE A 6 -3.14 -28.37 25.16
CA PHE A 6 -2.87 -27.25 24.26
C PHE A 6 -4.02 -26.90 23.33
N LEU A 7 -5.09 -27.71 23.27
CA LEU A 7 -6.12 -27.58 22.23
C LEU A 7 -7.25 -26.58 22.55
N PHE A 8 -7.37 -26.04 23.78
CA PHE A 8 -8.56 -25.25 24.14
C PHE A 8 -8.35 -24.02 25.04
N ARG A 9 -7.12 -23.51 25.20
CA ARG A 9 -6.96 -22.21 25.86
C ARG A 9 -7.34 -21.09 24.90
N VAL A 10 -8.64 -20.80 24.85
CA VAL A 10 -9.18 -19.59 24.21
C VAL A 10 -8.55 -18.40 24.91
N SER A 11 -7.82 -17.56 24.16
CA SER A 11 -7.25 -16.33 24.70
C SER A 11 -8.35 -15.50 25.39
N PRO A 12 -8.16 -15.05 26.63
CA PRO A 12 -9.15 -14.23 27.33
C PRO A 12 -9.35 -12.87 26.65
N LEU A 13 -8.37 -12.43 25.86
CA LEU A 13 -8.42 -11.22 25.05
C LEU A 13 -8.98 -11.51 23.65
N LYS A 14 -10.03 -10.77 23.28
CA LYS A 14 -10.61 -10.71 21.94
C LYS A 14 -10.31 -9.34 21.30
N LEU A 15 -9.86 -9.36 20.04
CA LEU A 15 -9.59 -8.17 19.24
C LEU A 15 -10.45 -8.19 17.98
N HIS A 16 -11.08 -7.06 17.66
CA HIS A 16 -11.87 -6.90 16.44
C HIS A 16 -11.67 -5.52 15.82
N VAL A 17 -11.64 -5.45 14.49
CA VAL A 17 -11.66 -4.18 13.77
C VAL A 17 -13.10 -3.89 13.31
N ARG A 18 -13.77 -2.91 13.90
CA ARG A 18 -15.24 -2.73 13.78
C ARG A 18 -15.66 -1.59 12.86
N THR A 19 -15.12 -0.41 13.10
CA THR A 19 -15.58 0.82 12.44
C THR A 19 -14.44 1.36 11.60
N ALA A 20 -14.75 1.87 10.40
CA ALA A 20 -13.83 2.65 9.61
C ALA A 20 -14.40 4.06 9.47
N THR A 21 -13.63 5.07 9.88
CA THR A 21 -14.00 6.47 9.72
C THR A 21 -12.93 7.18 8.90
N GLN A 22 -13.39 8.13 8.10
CA GLN A 22 -12.50 8.99 7.34
C GLN A 22 -13.05 10.41 7.37
N THR A 23 -12.25 11.32 7.89
CA THR A 23 -12.52 12.76 7.81
C THR A 23 -11.88 13.33 6.54
N HIS A 24 -12.50 14.37 5.96
CA HIS A 24 -12.02 14.98 4.72
C HIS A 24 -10.57 15.45 4.88
N GLY A 25 -9.66 14.89 4.07
CA GLY A 25 -8.24 15.24 4.04
C GLY A 25 -7.33 14.40 4.94
N GLU A 26 -7.89 13.63 5.88
CA GLU A 26 -7.13 12.77 6.79
C GLU A 26 -7.11 11.31 6.31
N PRO A 27 -6.07 10.52 6.68
CA PRO A 27 -6.05 9.10 6.40
C PRO A 27 -7.20 8.38 7.11
N ALA A 28 -7.75 7.35 6.46
CA ALA A 28 -8.79 6.53 7.07
C ALA A 28 -8.26 5.85 8.35
N VAL A 29 -9.04 5.97 9.42
CA VAL A 29 -8.78 5.35 10.72
C VAL A 29 -9.77 4.23 10.99
N TYR A 30 -9.29 3.20 11.67
CA TYR A 30 -10.03 1.99 11.97
C TYR A 30 -10.10 1.81 13.48
N GLU A 31 -11.29 1.54 13.98
CA GLU A 31 -11.52 1.23 15.38
C GLU A 31 -11.10 -0.22 15.67
N LEU A 32 -10.04 -0.38 16.46
CA LEU A 32 -9.61 -1.63 17.06
C LEU A 32 -10.26 -1.77 18.45
N PHE A 33 -11.30 -2.60 18.51
CA PHE A 33 -12.03 -2.92 19.73
C PHE A 33 -11.38 -4.10 20.45
N CYS A 34 -11.06 -3.89 21.72
CA CYS A 34 -10.41 -4.85 22.60
C CYS A 34 -11.37 -5.24 23.72
N ARG A 35 -11.50 -6.54 23.99
CA ARG A 35 -12.28 -7.07 25.12
C ARG A 35 -11.51 -8.15 25.84
N LEU A 36 -11.17 -7.91 27.10
CA LEU A 36 -10.55 -8.87 27.99
C LEU A 36 -11.60 -9.43 28.95
N ASN A 37 -11.83 -10.74 28.90
CA ASN A 37 -12.63 -11.42 29.90
C ASN A 37 -11.72 -11.79 31.08
N THR A 38 -11.90 -11.15 32.24
CA THR A 38 -11.19 -11.57 33.45
C THR A 38 -11.92 -12.78 34.04
N THR A 39 -11.31 -13.96 33.93
CA THR A 39 -11.72 -15.10 34.74
C THR A 39 -11.14 -14.89 36.11
N CYS A 40 -11.95 -14.40 37.04
CA CYS A 40 -11.56 -14.28 38.43
C CYS A 40 -11.39 -15.71 38.99
N ASP A 41 -10.16 -16.20 39.10
CA ASP A 41 -9.80 -17.48 39.75
C ASP A 41 -10.01 -17.42 41.28
N LYS A 42 -11.09 -16.80 41.75
CA LYS A 42 -11.55 -16.90 43.14
C LYS A 42 -12.59 -18.01 43.24
N GLN A 43 -12.13 -19.24 43.04
CA GLN A 43 -12.79 -20.39 43.63
C GLN A 43 -12.33 -20.44 45.09
N GLU A 44 -13.12 -19.87 46.01
CA GLU A 44 -13.26 -20.29 47.42
C GLU A 44 -14.06 -19.27 48.24
N THR A 45 -15.32 -18.99 47.86
CA THR A 45 -16.41 -18.87 48.86
C THR A 45 -17.75 -18.97 48.15
N LYS A 46 -18.50 -20.04 48.46
CA LYS A 46 -19.88 -20.23 48.02
C LYS A 46 -20.75 -19.05 48.48
N GLN A 47 -21.33 -18.32 47.54
CA GLN A 47 -22.66 -17.73 47.69
C GLN A 47 -23.31 -17.65 46.31
N GLU A 48 -24.47 -18.31 46.19
CA GLU A 48 -25.28 -18.38 44.98
C GLU A 48 -25.82 -17.00 44.64
N GLY A 49 -25.38 -16.47 43.50
CA GLY A 49 -25.83 -15.21 42.92
C GLY A 49 -24.93 -14.89 41.73
N GLU A 50 -25.49 -15.00 40.52
CA GLU A 50 -24.87 -14.80 39.20
C GLU A 50 -23.42 -14.26 39.18
N PRO A 51 -22.44 -15.01 38.62
CA PRO A 51 -21.11 -14.48 38.42
C PRO A 51 -21.15 -13.55 37.19
N ALA A 52 -21.34 -12.26 37.42
CA ALA A 52 -21.08 -11.25 36.40
C ALA A 52 -19.57 -11.25 36.12
N ALA A 53 -19.12 -12.02 35.13
CA ALA A 53 -17.75 -11.98 34.64
C ALA A 53 -17.42 -10.53 34.25
N SER A 54 -16.55 -9.87 35.00
CA SER A 54 -16.12 -8.51 34.69
C SER A 54 -15.26 -8.54 33.44
N ALA A 55 -15.81 -8.00 32.35
CA ALA A 55 -15.10 -7.82 31.10
C ALA A 55 -14.59 -6.37 31.01
N VAL A 56 -13.28 -6.21 30.82
CA VAL A 56 -12.68 -4.89 30.54
C VAL A 56 -12.70 -4.70 29.03
N GLN A 57 -13.20 -3.56 28.57
CA GLN A 57 -13.29 -3.24 27.15
C GLN A 57 -12.76 -1.83 26.87
N TRP A 58 -12.04 -1.67 25.76
CA TRP A 58 -11.53 -0.38 25.29
C TRP A 58 -11.40 -0.39 23.76
N SER A 59 -11.37 0.80 23.17
CA SER A 59 -11.23 1.00 21.73
C SER A 59 -10.04 1.91 21.45
N ILE A 60 -9.32 1.60 20.36
CA ILE A 60 -8.20 2.41 19.88
C ILE A 60 -8.39 2.66 18.39
N TRP A 61 -8.06 3.87 17.95
CA TRP A 61 -8.13 4.24 16.54
C TRP A 61 -6.76 4.11 15.91
N LYS A 62 -6.68 3.33 14.82
CA LYS A 62 -5.42 3.04 14.11
C LYS A 62 -5.59 3.24 12.61
N THR A 63 -4.60 3.87 11.98
CA THR A 63 -4.50 3.98 10.53
C THR A 63 -3.98 2.69 9.90
N TYR A 64 -4.21 2.51 8.60
CA TYR A 64 -3.65 1.37 7.86
C TYR A 64 -2.12 1.31 7.94
N ASP A 65 -1.45 2.48 7.91
CA ASP A 65 0.01 2.57 7.98
C ASP A 65 0.53 2.15 9.36
N GLU A 66 -0.22 2.41 10.44
CA GLU A 66 0.11 1.88 11.77
C GLU A 66 -0.04 0.36 11.86
N PHE A 67 -1.08 -0.23 11.24
CA PHE A 67 -1.18 -1.69 11.13
C PHE A 67 0.00 -2.28 10.35
N GLN A 68 0.45 -1.59 9.30
CA GLN A 68 1.62 -1.98 8.53
C GLN A 68 2.92 -1.85 9.35
N ALA A 69 3.07 -0.79 10.13
CA ALA A 69 4.21 -0.61 11.02
C ALA A 69 4.24 -1.71 12.09
N PHE A 70 3.09 -2.06 12.68
CA PHE A 70 2.93 -3.18 13.60
C PHE A 70 3.36 -4.51 12.97
N ASP A 71 2.88 -4.83 11.76
CA ASP A 71 3.26 -6.04 11.02
C ASP A 71 4.78 -6.09 10.75
N ASN A 72 5.37 -4.96 10.36
CA ASN A 72 6.82 -4.85 10.17
C ASN A 72 7.59 -5.10 11.48
N GLN A 73 7.14 -4.55 12.61
CA GLN A 73 7.78 -4.74 13.91
C GLN A 73 7.68 -6.21 14.36
N MET A 74 6.51 -6.82 14.23
CA MET A 74 6.29 -8.25 14.52
C MET A 74 7.22 -9.15 13.71
N ARG A 75 7.53 -8.79 12.45
CA ARG A 75 8.48 -9.53 11.59
C ARG A 75 9.94 -9.16 11.79
N ALA A 76 10.25 -7.95 12.26
CA ALA A 76 11.62 -7.45 12.40
C ALA A 76 12.39 -8.13 13.53
N VAL A 77 11.70 -8.54 14.59
CA VAL A 77 12.31 -9.23 15.75
C VAL A 77 12.58 -10.70 15.41
N ARG A 78 13.61 -10.94 14.58
CA ARG A 78 13.98 -12.26 14.03
C ARG A 78 14.20 -13.35 15.07
N GLU A 79 14.53 -12.96 16.29
CA GLU A 79 14.76 -13.89 17.43
C GLU A 79 13.47 -14.26 18.18
N SER A 80 12.35 -13.57 17.91
CA SER A 80 11.06 -13.89 18.53
C SER A 80 10.38 -15.08 17.86
N LEU A 81 9.67 -15.90 18.66
CA LEU A 81 8.84 -16.99 18.17
C LEU A 81 7.72 -16.47 17.24
N PHE A 82 7.20 -15.28 17.56
CA PHE A 82 6.17 -14.61 16.77
C PHE A 82 6.64 -14.26 15.36
N ALA A 83 7.87 -13.77 15.17
CA ALA A 83 8.39 -13.48 13.82
C ALA A 83 8.44 -14.73 12.92
N LYS A 84 8.77 -15.90 13.48
CA LYS A 84 8.73 -17.17 12.73
C LYS A 84 7.29 -17.55 12.34
N MET A 85 6.33 -17.31 13.23
CA MET A 85 4.92 -17.57 12.96
C MET A 85 4.30 -16.57 11.97
N MET A 86 4.75 -15.32 11.99
CA MET A 86 4.30 -14.28 11.05
C MET A 86 4.57 -14.60 9.58
N VAL A 87 5.39 -15.62 9.27
CA VAL A 87 5.56 -16.16 7.91
C VAL A 87 4.28 -16.82 7.39
N THR A 88 3.44 -17.38 8.28
CA THR A 88 2.17 -18.02 7.90
C THR A 88 1.02 -17.01 7.76
N VAL A 89 1.22 -15.77 8.25
CA VAL A 89 0.20 -14.72 8.23
C VAL A 89 0.55 -13.70 7.16
N VAL A 90 -0.28 -13.68 6.11
CA VAL A 90 -0.22 -12.68 5.04
C VAL A 90 -0.87 -11.39 5.53
N PHE A 91 -0.15 -10.27 5.43
CA PHE A 91 -0.67 -8.94 5.73
C PHE A 91 -1.71 -8.49 4.70
N ALA A 92 -2.65 -7.63 5.11
CA ALA A 92 -3.68 -7.06 4.24
C ALA A 92 -3.06 -6.35 3.01
N PRO A 93 -3.41 -6.73 1.76
CA PRO A 93 -2.74 -6.21 0.57
C PRO A 93 -2.78 -4.69 0.42
N GLY A 94 -1.63 -4.09 0.09
CA GLY A 94 -1.56 -2.67 -0.25
C GLY A 94 -2.21 -2.39 -1.61
N HIS A 95 -3.39 -1.77 -1.61
CA HIS A 95 -4.14 -1.41 -2.84
C HIS A 95 -3.58 -0.16 -3.55
N ARG A 96 -2.32 -0.17 -3.94
CA ARG A 96 -1.60 0.98 -4.53
C ARG A 96 -2.19 1.50 -5.85
N MET A 97 -2.92 0.66 -6.60
CA MET A 97 -3.58 1.09 -7.85
C MET A 97 -4.90 1.83 -7.64
N ARG A 98 -5.51 1.78 -6.44
CA ARG A 98 -6.81 2.43 -6.15
C ARG A 98 -6.66 3.86 -5.61
N ALA A 99 -5.49 4.23 -5.08
CA ALA A 99 -5.16 5.58 -4.64
C ALA A 99 -5.21 6.63 -5.77
N PHE A 100 -5.00 6.23 -7.03
CA PHE A 100 -5.04 7.16 -8.17
C PHE A 100 -6.43 7.76 -8.46
N PHE A 101 -7.50 7.14 -7.94
CA PHE A 101 -8.88 7.60 -8.14
C PHE A 101 -9.62 7.90 -6.83
N HIS A 102 -8.92 8.05 -5.70
CA HIS A 102 -9.57 8.19 -4.39
C HIS A 102 -10.57 7.05 -4.09
N GLN A 103 -10.41 5.91 -4.77
CA GLN A 103 -11.27 4.73 -4.54
C GLN A 103 -11.03 4.14 -3.15
N ASP A 104 -9.88 4.47 -2.57
CA ASP A 104 -9.52 4.16 -1.19
C ASP A 104 -10.35 4.93 -0.15
N HIS A 105 -11.09 5.95 -0.56
CA HIS A 105 -12.00 6.71 0.32
C HIS A 105 -13.46 6.28 0.17
N THR A 106 -13.76 5.37 -0.75
CA THR A 106 -15.13 4.88 -0.92
C THR A 106 -15.54 4.02 0.28
N PRO A 107 -16.77 4.14 0.79
CA PRO A 107 -17.20 3.38 1.97
C PRO A 107 -17.11 1.87 1.74
N GLY A 108 -17.40 1.39 0.53
CA GLY A 108 -17.25 -0.02 0.19
C GLY A 108 -15.79 -0.51 0.19
N PHE A 109 -14.83 0.37 -0.11
CA PHE A 109 -13.42 0.05 0.05
C PHE A 109 -12.99 0.04 1.52
N LEU A 110 -13.42 1.03 2.30
CA LEU A 110 -13.11 1.12 3.71
C LEU A 110 -13.65 -0.10 4.47
N GLU A 111 -14.87 -0.53 4.17
CA GLU A 111 -15.46 -1.73 4.74
C GLU A 111 -14.70 -3.00 4.34
N LYS A 112 -14.34 -3.13 3.07
CA LYS A 112 -13.52 -4.25 2.61
C LYS A 112 -12.17 -4.28 3.34
N ARG A 113 -11.51 -3.13 3.46
CA ARG A 113 -10.21 -3.01 4.15
C ARG A 113 -10.35 -3.27 5.64
N ARG A 114 -11.42 -2.82 6.29
CA ARG A 114 -11.75 -3.14 7.68
C ARG A 114 -11.86 -4.66 7.87
N ALA A 115 -12.60 -5.35 7.00
CA ALA A 115 -12.73 -6.81 7.05
C ALA A 115 -11.38 -7.53 6.87
N GLU A 116 -10.53 -7.05 5.95
CA GLU A 116 -9.18 -7.59 5.74
C GLU A 116 -8.27 -7.39 6.97
N LEU A 117 -8.33 -6.21 7.62
CA LEU A 117 -7.59 -5.91 8.84
C LEU A 117 -8.10 -6.73 10.04
N ASP A 118 -9.42 -6.88 10.18
CA ASP A 118 -10.05 -7.71 11.21
C ASP A 118 -9.59 -9.17 11.08
N PHE A 119 -9.63 -9.72 9.87
CA PHE A 119 -9.16 -11.07 9.59
C PHE A 119 -7.66 -11.26 9.86
N TYR A 120 -6.84 -10.26 9.51
CA TYR A 120 -5.43 -10.26 9.85
C TYR A 120 -5.21 -10.29 11.38
N MET A 121 -5.90 -9.44 12.14
CA MET A 121 -5.79 -9.40 13.60
C MET A 121 -6.24 -10.71 14.24
N GLN A 122 -7.35 -11.29 13.77
CA GLN A 122 -7.82 -12.59 14.23
C GLN A 122 -6.78 -13.68 14.03
N ARG A 123 -6.07 -13.70 12.89
CA ARG A 123 -4.98 -14.65 12.64
C ARG A 123 -3.79 -14.44 13.57
N VAL A 124 -3.39 -13.20 13.83
CA VAL A 124 -2.33 -12.91 14.79
C VAL A 124 -2.72 -13.40 16.19
N MET A 125 -3.99 -13.25 16.57
CA MET A 125 -4.53 -13.72 17.85
C MET A 125 -4.60 -15.25 18.00
N LEU A 126 -4.43 -16.02 16.91
CA LEU A 126 -4.30 -17.48 16.98
C LEU A 126 -2.91 -17.93 17.44
N PHE A 127 -1.95 -17.03 17.52
CA PHE A 127 -0.61 -17.37 17.98
C PHE A 127 -0.62 -17.72 19.47
N PRO A 128 0.04 -18.83 19.87
CA PRO A 128 0.09 -19.24 21.26
C PRO A 128 0.77 -18.15 22.09
N ASN A 129 0.18 -17.86 23.24
CA ASN A 129 0.65 -16.90 24.24
C ASN A 129 0.78 -15.44 23.76
N VAL A 130 0.36 -15.10 22.54
CA VAL A 130 0.56 -13.74 21.97
C VAL A 130 -0.06 -12.64 22.83
N ALA A 131 -1.20 -12.93 23.46
CA ALA A 131 -1.96 -12.04 24.33
C ALA A 131 -1.74 -12.31 25.83
N GLU A 132 -0.74 -13.14 26.20
CA GLU A 132 -0.47 -13.50 27.59
C GLU A 132 0.55 -12.53 28.22
N PHE A 133 0.08 -11.31 28.52
CA PHE A 133 0.93 -10.19 28.96
C PHE A 133 1.43 -10.32 30.41
N SER A 134 0.73 -11.07 31.26
CA SER A 134 1.09 -11.23 32.68
C SER A 134 2.27 -12.18 32.92
N LYS A 135 2.61 -13.05 31.96
CA LYS A 135 3.71 -14.02 32.13
C LYS A 135 5.04 -13.47 31.62
N LYS A 136 6.08 -13.59 32.46
CA LYS A 136 7.46 -13.06 32.26
C LYS A 136 8.18 -13.40 30.93
N ARG A 137 7.65 -14.29 30.09
CA ARG A 137 8.24 -14.70 28.79
C ARG A 137 7.21 -15.13 27.73
N GLY A 138 5.92 -14.90 27.97
CA GLY A 138 4.85 -15.44 27.13
C GLY A 138 4.38 -14.47 26.05
N GLY A 139 4.08 -13.24 26.45
CA GLY A 139 3.36 -12.27 25.63
C GLY A 139 4.20 -11.55 24.59
N CYS A 140 3.50 -10.99 23.59
CA CYS A 140 4.11 -10.13 22.59
C CYS A 140 4.06 -8.66 23.02
N LYS A 141 5.22 -8.08 23.36
CA LYS A 141 5.34 -6.65 23.70
C LYS A 141 4.86 -5.73 22.57
N VAL A 142 5.19 -6.06 21.33
CA VAL A 142 4.76 -5.27 20.15
C VAL A 142 3.23 -5.24 20.04
N LEU A 143 2.55 -6.34 20.37
CA LEU A 143 1.08 -6.36 20.41
C LEU A 143 0.54 -5.54 21.59
N ALA A 144 1.13 -5.68 22.78
CA ALA A 144 0.73 -4.93 23.96
C ALA A 144 0.83 -3.40 23.74
N ASP A 145 1.96 -2.95 23.18
CA ASP A 145 2.22 -1.55 22.84
C ASP A 145 1.21 -1.07 21.77
N PHE A 146 0.94 -1.88 20.74
CA PHE A 146 0.02 -1.54 19.66
C PHE A 146 -1.43 -1.37 20.13
N ILE A 147 -1.89 -2.21 21.07
CA ILE A 147 -3.24 -2.18 21.63
C ILE A 147 -3.35 -1.36 22.92
N GLY A 148 -2.31 -0.62 23.31
CA GLY A 148 -2.31 0.19 24.53
C GLY A 148 -2.62 -0.62 25.80
N ALA A 149 -2.18 -1.88 25.84
CA ALA A 149 -2.55 -2.82 26.92
C ALA A 149 -2.09 -2.33 28.29
N GLU A 150 -1.00 -1.56 28.37
CA GLU A 150 -0.41 -1.07 29.63
C GLU A 150 -1.40 -0.24 30.48
N GLN A 151 -2.38 0.41 29.84
CA GLN A 151 -3.38 1.23 30.55
C GLN A 151 -4.54 0.40 31.13
N HIS A 152 -4.68 -0.86 30.71
CA HIS A 152 -5.85 -1.70 31.00
C HIS A 152 -5.53 -3.08 31.54
N ILE A 153 -4.29 -3.56 31.37
CA ILE A 153 -3.83 -4.91 31.71
C ILE A 153 -2.47 -4.81 32.42
N ASP A 154 -2.27 -5.64 33.44
CA ASP A 154 -0.96 -5.85 34.03
C ASP A 154 0.04 -6.44 33.01
N CYS A 155 0.93 -5.59 32.52
CA CYS A 155 1.99 -5.91 31.58
C CYS A 155 3.36 -6.09 32.28
N SER A 156 3.39 -6.25 33.61
CA SER A 156 4.62 -6.44 34.38
C SER A 156 5.45 -7.66 33.93
N GLY A 157 4.80 -8.66 33.31
CA GLY A 157 5.45 -9.81 32.69
C GLY A 157 6.17 -9.52 31.38
N LEU A 158 5.92 -8.39 30.71
CA LEU A 158 6.58 -8.05 29.45
C LEU A 158 7.89 -7.28 29.65
N LEU A 159 8.15 -6.82 30.88
CA LEU A 159 9.39 -6.15 31.24
C LEU A 159 10.52 -7.18 31.24
N VAL A 160 11.32 -7.15 30.17
CA VAL A 160 12.65 -7.77 30.16
C VAL A 160 13.44 -7.11 31.29
N PRO A 161 14.11 -7.86 32.19
CA PRO A 161 15.03 -7.27 33.15
C PRO A 161 16.13 -6.58 32.34
N MET A 162 16.03 -5.26 32.18
CA MET A 162 17.17 -4.47 31.76
C MET A 162 18.23 -4.71 32.83
N SER A 163 19.36 -5.26 32.41
CA SER A 163 20.52 -5.39 33.29
C SER A 163 20.82 -4.02 33.91
N PRO A 164 21.11 -3.94 35.21
CA PRO A 164 21.24 -2.67 35.92
C PRO A 164 22.45 -1.92 35.38
N ASN A 165 22.21 -0.92 34.55
CA ASN A 165 23.22 0.03 34.14
C ASN A 165 22.95 1.35 34.86
N MET A 166 23.66 1.50 35.97
CA MET A 166 24.01 2.72 36.72
C MET A 166 23.10 3.96 36.57
N ASN A 167 22.44 4.29 37.69
CA ASN A 167 22.29 5.61 38.29
C ASN A 167 22.12 6.84 37.37
N VAL A 168 20.91 7.40 37.39
CA VAL A 168 20.74 8.77 37.91
C VAL A 168 19.36 8.87 38.56
N SER A 169 19.39 9.08 39.87
CA SER A 169 18.26 9.45 40.72
C SER A 169 17.74 10.83 40.32
N GLY A 170 16.42 10.98 40.33
CA GLY A 170 15.71 12.23 40.14
C GLY A 170 14.24 12.04 40.49
N ASP A 171 13.96 12.03 41.78
CA ASP A 171 12.60 12.04 42.34
C ASP A 171 11.79 13.18 41.72
N PHE A 172 10.58 12.89 41.23
CA PHE A 172 9.46 13.82 41.33
C PHE A 172 8.15 13.05 41.47
N SER A 173 7.64 13.10 42.69
CA SER A 173 6.26 12.84 43.04
C SER A 173 5.45 14.15 42.95
N SER A 174 4.12 14.02 42.87
CA SER A 174 3.04 15.05 42.93
C SER A 174 2.76 15.79 41.60
N SER A 175 1.57 16.27 41.25
CA SER A 175 0.18 16.24 41.76
C SER A 175 -0.68 16.96 40.71
N MET A 176 -1.98 16.68 40.64
CA MET A 176 -2.97 17.58 40.03
C MET A 176 -2.80 19.03 40.52
N GLY A 177 -2.96 19.99 39.60
CA GLY A 177 -3.15 21.41 39.94
C GLY A 177 -3.29 22.29 38.70
N MET A 178 -4.46 22.91 38.53
CA MET A 178 -4.69 23.97 37.55
C MET A 178 -3.82 25.20 37.84
N ARG A 179 -3.29 25.86 36.80
CA ARG A 179 -3.44 27.31 36.53
C ARG A 179 -2.72 27.76 35.25
N ARG A 180 -3.22 28.87 34.71
CA ARG A 180 -2.81 29.55 33.47
C ARG A 180 -1.55 30.40 33.65
N ASP A 181 -1.03 30.77 32.48
CA ASP A 181 -0.25 31.96 32.10
C ASP A 181 1.25 31.77 31.82
N ASP A 182 1.55 32.09 30.55
CA ASP A 182 2.69 32.78 29.95
C ASP A 182 4.15 32.28 30.05
N SER A 183 4.75 32.20 28.84
CA SER A 183 6.06 32.75 28.48
C SER A 183 7.26 31.80 28.29
N THR A 184 7.77 31.85 27.05
CA THR A 184 9.19 31.78 26.61
C THR A 184 9.86 30.42 26.33
N ASN A 185 10.20 30.28 25.03
CA ASN A 185 11.31 29.55 24.38
C ASN A 185 11.98 28.37 25.10
N SER A 186 11.99 27.20 24.45
CA SER A 186 13.26 26.51 24.19
C SER A 186 13.16 25.43 23.10
N ASP A 187 14.26 25.36 22.37
CA ASP A 187 14.64 24.56 21.21
C ASP A 187 14.21 23.09 21.14
N ASN A 188 13.68 22.76 19.96
CA ASN A 188 13.58 21.41 19.41
C ASN A 188 14.99 20.84 19.15
N ARG A 189 15.45 19.95 20.02
CA ARG A 189 16.60 19.06 19.75
C ARG A 189 16.14 17.61 19.65
N VAL A 190 15.52 17.28 18.50
CA VAL A 190 15.21 15.89 18.14
C VAL A 190 16.51 15.20 17.73
N SER A 191 17.08 14.40 18.63
CA SER A 191 18.17 13.48 18.32
C SER A 191 17.62 12.23 17.65
N CYS A 192 17.67 12.20 16.31
CA CYS A 192 17.35 11.03 15.51
C CYS A 192 18.48 9.98 15.63
N VAL A 193 18.39 9.10 16.63
CA VAL A 193 19.22 7.89 16.68
C VAL A 193 18.68 6.93 15.62
N SER A 194 19.21 7.05 14.40
CA SER A 194 18.92 6.13 13.30
C SER A 194 19.69 4.84 13.52
N GLY A 195 18.98 3.81 14.00
CA GLY A 195 19.48 2.43 14.05
C GLY A 195 19.92 1.97 12.66
N VAL A 196 21.16 1.53 12.56
CA VAL A 196 21.84 1.13 11.32
C VAL A 196 21.23 -0.17 10.79
N GLY A 197 20.15 -0.05 10.01
CA GLY A 197 19.68 -1.12 9.14
C GLY A 197 20.47 -1.12 7.83
N THR A 198 21.48 -2.00 7.72
CA THR A 198 22.34 -2.13 6.52
C THR A 198 21.54 -2.47 5.25
N GLY A 199 20.30 -2.96 5.38
CA GLY A 199 19.43 -3.34 4.26
C GLY A 199 18.82 -2.18 3.46
N ASP A 200 18.47 -1.07 4.11
CA ASP A 200 17.76 0.04 3.44
C ASP A 200 18.68 0.83 2.50
N LYS A 201 19.95 0.93 2.87
CA LYS A 201 20.97 1.62 2.06
C LYS A 201 21.17 0.92 0.71
N VAL A 202 21.19 -0.42 0.68
CA VAL A 202 21.40 -1.19 -0.56
C VAL A 202 20.22 -1.02 -1.53
N ASN A 203 18.99 -0.96 -1.01
CA ASN A 203 17.81 -0.79 -1.86
C ASN A 203 17.72 0.64 -2.44
N SER A 204 18.19 1.64 -1.68
CA SER A 204 18.30 3.03 -2.15
C SER A 204 19.30 3.17 -3.30
N VAL A 205 20.52 2.63 -3.14
CA VAL A 205 21.58 2.68 -4.17
C VAL A 205 21.12 2.04 -5.48
N ARG A 206 20.44 0.88 -5.42
CA ARG A 206 19.91 0.20 -6.61
C ARG A 206 18.88 1.03 -7.37
N LYS A 207 18.01 1.75 -6.65
CA LYS A 207 17.00 2.63 -7.25
C LYS A 207 17.68 3.82 -7.93
N LYS A 208 18.70 4.40 -7.28
CA LYS A 208 19.48 5.51 -7.81
C LYS A 208 20.17 5.14 -9.13
N SER A 209 20.95 4.05 -9.15
CA SER A 209 21.63 3.59 -10.38
C SER A 209 20.64 3.28 -11.52
N ARG A 210 19.43 2.81 -11.20
CA ARG A 210 18.40 2.58 -12.21
C ARG A 210 17.88 3.90 -12.80
N LEU A 211 17.62 4.91 -11.97
CA LEU A 211 17.15 6.21 -12.43
C LEU A 211 18.21 6.91 -13.29
N GLU A 212 19.49 6.88 -12.87
CA GLU A 212 20.61 7.45 -13.64
C GLU A 212 20.69 6.87 -15.05
N ILE A 213 20.54 5.55 -15.21
CA ILE A 213 20.54 4.93 -16.55
C ILE A 213 19.33 5.39 -17.35
N GLU A 214 18.14 5.43 -16.74
CA GLU A 214 16.91 5.82 -17.43
C GLU A 214 16.96 7.29 -17.89
N GLU A 215 17.53 8.19 -17.09
CA GLU A 215 17.73 9.61 -17.39
C GLU A 215 18.76 9.80 -18.51
N GLU A 216 19.94 9.16 -18.39
CA GLU A 216 21.02 9.32 -19.37
C GLU A 216 20.64 8.75 -20.76
N VAL A 217 19.93 7.62 -20.79
CA VAL A 217 19.41 7.06 -22.05
C VAL A 217 18.34 7.96 -22.66
N ALA A 218 17.47 8.59 -21.85
CA ALA A 218 16.51 9.57 -22.35
C ALA A 218 17.21 10.80 -22.95
N LEU A 219 18.23 11.28 -22.24
CA LEU A 219 18.98 12.49 -22.60
C LEU A 219 19.77 12.30 -23.91
N ARG A 220 20.48 11.18 -24.07
CA ARG A 220 21.34 10.94 -25.24
C ARG A 220 20.60 10.36 -26.45
N CYS A 221 19.63 9.49 -26.21
CA CYS A 221 19.03 8.66 -27.27
C CYS A 221 17.52 8.90 -27.45
N GLY A 222 16.90 9.72 -26.59
CA GLY A 222 15.48 10.04 -26.63
C GLY A 222 14.57 8.96 -26.03
N ASP A 223 13.29 9.33 -25.88
CA ASP A 223 12.26 8.51 -25.23
C ASP A 223 12.01 7.16 -25.90
N HIS A 224 12.23 7.07 -27.21
CA HIS A 224 12.00 5.86 -27.98
C HIS A 224 13.01 4.77 -27.61
N GLU A 225 14.29 5.11 -27.57
CA GLU A 225 15.34 4.18 -27.17
C GLU A 225 15.27 3.85 -25.68
N LEU A 226 14.85 4.79 -24.83
CA LEU A 226 14.53 4.50 -23.43
C LEU A 226 13.43 3.42 -23.30
N LYS A 227 12.37 3.47 -24.11
CA LYS A 227 11.32 2.44 -24.12
C LYS A 227 11.85 1.08 -24.55
N ARG A 228 12.71 1.04 -25.58
CA ARG A 228 13.36 -0.20 -26.06
C ARG A 228 14.31 -0.78 -25.02
N PHE A 229 15.14 0.05 -24.40
CA PHE A 229 16.00 -0.33 -23.28
C PHE A 229 15.19 -0.92 -22.13
N LYS A 230 14.11 -0.23 -21.70
CA LYS A 230 13.21 -0.72 -20.63
C LYS A 230 12.60 -2.08 -20.96
N LYS A 231 12.25 -2.34 -22.23
CA LYS A 231 11.75 -3.63 -22.69
C LYS A 231 12.81 -4.72 -22.55
N HIS A 232 14.02 -4.51 -23.05
CA HIS A 232 15.12 -5.49 -22.98
C HIS A 232 15.60 -5.72 -21.54
N ALA A 233 15.67 -4.67 -20.71
CA ALA A 233 15.97 -4.79 -19.29
C ALA A 233 14.93 -5.60 -18.50
N ARG A 234 13.67 -5.66 -18.97
CA ARG A 234 12.64 -6.55 -18.39
C ARG A 234 12.82 -7.99 -18.87
N LEU A 235 13.12 -8.20 -20.16
CA LEU A 235 13.40 -9.53 -20.71
C LEU A 235 14.60 -10.17 -19.99
N PHE A 236 15.71 -9.45 -19.84
CA PHE A 236 16.88 -9.89 -19.07
C PHE A 236 16.52 -10.35 -17.65
N ARG A 237 15.60 -9.63 -16.97
CA ARG A 237 15.18 -10.00 -15.61
C ARG A 237 14.26 -11.22 -15.59
N LYS A 238 13.44 -11.42 -16.62
CA LYS A 238 12.49 -12.53 -16.74
C LYS A 238 13.15 -13.84 -17.16
N GLU A 239 14.22 -13.76 -17.96
CA GLU A 239 14.93 -14.93 -18.47
C GLU A 239 15.54 -15.76 -17.32
N ASN A 240 15.40 -17.09 -17.37
CA ASN A 240 15.86 -17.96 -16.29
C ASN A 240 17.35 -18.26 -16.39
N ASP A 241 17.87 -18.41 -17.62
CA ASP A 241 19.30 -18.63 -17.86
C ASP A 241 20.08 -17.30 -17.77
N PRO A 242 20.94 -17.12 -16.75
CA PRO A 242 21.69 -15.88 -16.57
C PRO A 242 22.69 -15.61 -17.71
N VAL A 243 23.27 -16.64 -18.34
CA VAL A 243 24.29 -16.51 -19.39
C VAL A 243 23.64 -16.13 -20.70
N ALA A 244 22.56 -16.82 -21.09
CA ALA A 244 21.79 -16.46 -22.28
C ALA A 244 21.20 -15.05 -22.17
N ALA A 245 20.64 -14.70 -20.99
CA ALA A 245 20.12 -13.37 -20.73
C ALA A 245 21.19 -12.28 -20.88
N ALA A 246 22.36 -12.49 -20.28
CA ALA A 246 23.48 -11.56 -20.33
C ALA A 246 23.99 -11.34 -21.75
N THR A 247 24.20 -12.43 -22.50
CA THR A 247 24.70 -12.38 -23.87
C THR A 247 23.74 -11.60 -24.77
N ALA A 248 22.45 -11.93 -24.75
CA ALA A 248 21.44 -11.23 -25.55
C ALA A 248 21.29 -9.75 -25.16
N PHE A 249 21.43 -9.44 -23.87
CA PHE A 249 21.33 -8.05 -23.39
C PHE A 249 22.55 -7.21 -23.80
N VAL A 250 23.76 -7.74 -23.71
CA VAL A 250 25.00 -7.06 -24.14
C VAL A 250 25.00 -6.87 -25.66
N GLU A 251 24.59 -7.88 -26.43
CA GLU A 251 24.45 -7.77 -27.89
C GLU A 251 23.48 -6.65 -28.27
N PHE A 252 22.32 -6.57 -27.61
CA PHE A 252 21.38 -5.47 -27.80
C PHE A 252 22.03 -4.11 -27.51
N LEU A 253 22.78 -3.99 -26.41
CA LEU A 253 23.41 -2.71 -26.04
C LEU A 253 24.47 -2.29 -27.07
N LEU A 254 25.34 -3.20 -27.49
CA LEU A 254 26.39 -2.92 -28.48
C LEU A 254 25.82 -2.63 -29.87
N LYS A 255 24.64 -3.17 -30.21
CA LYS A 255 23.95 -2.89 -31.47
C LYS A 255 23.22 -1.55 -31.48
N THR A 256 22.79 -1.08 -30.31
CA THR A 256 21.90 0.09 -30.18
C THR A 256 22.64 1.34 -29.75
N PHE A 257 23.72 1.20 -28.99
CA PHE A 257 24.46 2.30 -28.38
C PHE A 257 25.95 2.23 -28.72
N ASP A 258 26.62 3.37 -28.64
CA ASP A 258 28.08 3.43 -28.79
C ASP A 258 28.77 2.53 -27.77
N PRO A 259 29.88 1.84 -28.10
CA PRO A 259 30.53 0.87 -27.21
C PRO A 259 30.89 1.44 -25.83
N GLU A 260 31.35 2.69 -25.78
CA GLU A 260 31.67 3.37 -24.51
C GLU A 260 30.41 3.58 -23.65
N PHE A 261 29.32 4.03 -24.28
CA PHE A 261 28.05 4.24 -23.59
C PHE A 261 27.40 2.92 -23.18
N ALA A 262 27.47 1.89 -24.02
CA ALA A 262 27.06 0.53 -23.68
C ALA A 262 27.82 0.02 -22.44
N GLY A 263 29.15 0.20 -22.40
CA GLY A 263 29.98 -0.13 -21.23
C GLY A 263 29.53 0.60 -19.97
N TRP A 264 29.28 1.91 -20.07
CA TRP A 264 28.75 2.73 -18.97
C TRP A 264 27.39 2.22 -18.45
N ILE A 265 26.47 1.86 -19.36
CA ILE A 265 25.16 1.29 -19.01
C ILE A 265 25.36 -0.04 -18.28
N VAL A 266 26.17 -0.95 -18.80
CA VAL A 266 26.39 -2.28 -18.19
C VAL A 266 26.91 -2.14 -16.77
N GLN A 267 27.93 -1.29 -16.55
CA GLN A 267 28.53 -1.09 -15.23
C GLN A 267 27.49 -0.64 -14.18
N ARG A 268 26.64 0.33 -14.52
CA ARG A 268 25.55 0.78 -13.63
C ARG A 268 24.43 -0.24 -13.51
N PHE A 269 24.11 -0.94 -14.59
CA PHE A 269 23.03 -1.93 -14.59
C PHE A 269 23.37 -3.09 -13.66
N VAL A 270 24.62 -3.56 -13.65
CA VAL A 270 25.14 -4.57 -12.70
C VAL A 270 24.90 -4.14 -11.25
N ARG A 271 25.11 -2.86 -10.91
CA ARG A 271 24.84 -2.31 -9.56
C ARG A 271 23.35 -2.36 -9.18
N SER A 272 22.45 -2.25 -10.16
CA SER A 272 21.00 -2.30 -9.96
C SER A 272 20.42 -3.70 -9.71
N LEU A 273 21.16 -4.76 -10.06
CA LEU A 273 20.68 -6.14 -10.02
C LEU A 273 20.67 -6.75 -8.60
N ARG A 274 19.65 -7.57 -8.34
CA ARG A 274 19.52 -8.32 -7.07
C ARG A 274 20.22 -9.67 -7.10
N SER A 275 20.12 -10.42 -8.21
CA SER A 275 20.73 -11.74 -8.36
C SER A 275 22.26 -11.62 -8.50
N ALA A 276 23.00 -12.45 -7.77
CA ALA A 276 24.45 -12.52 -7.89
C ALA A 276 24.87 -13.18 -9.21
N GLU A 277 24.23 -14.28 -9.58
CA GLU A 277 24.49 -15.02 -10.83
C GLU A 277 24.31 -14.15 -12.07
N LYS A 278 23.20 -13.40 -12.16
CA LYS A 278 22.96 -12.48 -13.28
C LYS A 278 23.95 -11.32 -13.34
N ARG A 279 24.49 -10.88 -12.20
CA ARG A 279 25.55 -9.86 -12.18
C ARG A 279 26.84 -10.42 -12.76
N GLU A 280 27.19 -11.65 -12.37
CA GLU A 280 28.41 -12.29 -12.82
C GLU A 280 28.37 -12.64 -14.30
N ALA A 281 27.27 -13.25 -14.76
CA ALA A 281 27.06 -13.52 -16.17
C ALA A 281 27.12 -12.24 -17.02
N LEU A 282 26.55 -11.13 -16.53
CA LEU A 282 26.59 -9.85 -17.24
C LEU A 282 27.99 -9.23 -17.30
N ARG A 283 28.80 -9.37 -16.24
CA ARG A 283 30.22 -8.95 -16.27
C ARG A 283 31.04 -9.78 -17.25
N ALA A 284 30.86 -11.09 -17.22
CA ALA A 284 31.55 -12.02 -18.10
C ALA A 284 31.20 -11.74 -19.58
N ALA A 285 29.91 -11.57 -19.90
CA ALA A 285 29.46 -11.28 -21.27
C ALA A 285 29.97 -9.92 -21.79
N ALA A 286 30.08 -8.91 -20.92
CA ALA A 286 30.57 -7.59 -21.29
C ALA A 286 32.09 -7.46 -21.30
N SER A 287 32.84 -8.55 -21.01
CA SER A 287 34.30 -8.54 -20.86
C SER A 287 34.81 -7.45 -19.90
N LEU A 288 34.02 -7.11 -18.88
CA LEU A 288 34.38 -6.07 -17.93
C LEU A 288 35.41 -6.61 -16.94
N SER A 289 36.66 -6.18 -17.07
CA SER A 289 37.72 -6.51 -16.11
C SER A 289 37.36 -5.99 -14.72
N MET A 290 37.44 -6.87 -13.71
CA MET A 290 37.07 -6.57 -12.32
C MET A 290 37.87 -5.45 -11.66
N ALA A 291 38.99 -5.00 -12.27
CA ALA A 291 39.93 -4.09 -11.65
C ALA A 291 39.48 -2.61 -11.58
N SER A 292 38.50 -2.15 -12.37
CA SER A 292 38.15 -0.72 -12.40
C SER A 292 36.96 -0.30 -11.52
N THR A 293 36.20 -1.24 -10.94
CA THR A 293 34.90 -0.89 -10.32
C THR A 293 35.00 -0.30 -8.90
N ASP A 294 36.15 -0.41 -8.23
CA ASP A 294 36.29 0.04 -6.83
C ASP A 294 36.71 1.51 -6.69
N VAL A 295 37.26 2.11 -7.75
CA VAL A 295 37.76 3.50 -7.72
C VAL A 295 36.61 4.52 -7.66
N ASP A 296 35.54 4.31 -8.44
CA ASP A 296 34.38 5.22 -8.47
C ASP A 296 33.62 5.28 -7.13
N ARG A 297 33.66 4.18 -6.35
CA ARG A 297 32.93 4.10 -5.08
C ARG A 297 33.51 5.03 -4.02
N MET A 298 34.82 5.28 -4.08
CA MET A 298 35.48 6.23 -3.19
C MET A 298 35.20 7.70 -3.56
N GLU A 299 35.02 7.99 -4.85
CA GLU A 299 34.84 9.38 -5.32
C GLU A 299 33.40 9.88 -5.10
N GLU A 300 32.39 9.03 -5.30
CA GLU A 300 30.98 9.38 -5.04
C GLU A 300 30.74 9.66 -3.53
N SER A 301 31.48 9.00 -2.65
CA SER A 301 31.47 9.24 -1.20
C SER A 301 32.07 10.60 -0.80
N ARG A 302 32.96 11.17 -1.62
CA ARG A 302 33.57 12.49 -1.38
C ARG A 302 32.67 13.63 -1.87
N SER A 303 32.00 13.47 -3.00
CA SER A 303 31.08 14.48 -3.56
C SER A 303 29.84 14.69 -2.67
N GLN A 304 29.34 13.62 -2.03
CA GLN A 304 28.19 13.70 -1.15
C GLN A 304 28.47 14.47 0.17
N ARG A 305 29.73 14.61 0.59
CA ARG A 305 30.12 15.46 1.74
C ARG A 305 30.23 16.94 1.41
N ARG A 306 30.40 17.33 0.14
CA ARG A 306 30.53 18.74 -0.26
C ARG A 306 29.17 19.44 -0.42
N ASN A 307 28.11 18.72 -0.76
CA ASN A 307 26.80 19.31 -1.03
C ASN A 307 25.93 19.59 0.22
N CYS A 308 26.37 19.22 1.42
CA CYS A 308 25.65 19.52 2.66
C CYS A 308 25.98 20.89 3.29
N ARG A 309 26.79 21.75 2.63
CA ARG A 309 27.31 22.99 3.24
C ARG A 309 26.80 24.30 2.64
N THR A 310 25.94 24.28 1.63
CA THR A 310 25.48 25.49 0.93
C THR A 310 23.99 25.38 0.61
N SER A 311 23.14 25.69 1.59
CA SER A 311 21.71 25.91 1.38
C SER A 311 21.10 26.52 2.65
N SER A 312 21.42 27.79 2.90
CA SER A 312 20.73 28.62 3.91
C SER A 312 20.86 30.07 3.48
N GLN A 313 19.86 30.58 2.76
CA GLN A 313 19.42 31.98 2.71
C GLN A 313 18.45 32.14 1.53
N ASP A 314 17.16 32.29 1.81
CA ASP A 314 16.50 33.60 1.81
C ASP A 314 14.99 33.41 2.00
N ASP A 315 14.46 34.19 2.94
CA ASP A 315 13.08 34.28 3.37
C ASP A 315 12.67 35.74 3.15
N GLU A 316 11.53 36.00 2.52
CA GLU A 316 10.62 37.10 2.86
C GLU A 316 9.39 37.12 1.93
N GLY A 317 8.21 37.26 2.55
CA GLY A 317 7.22 38.21 2.06
C GLY A 317 5.79 37.72 1.84
N ALA A 318 4.88 38.29 2.64
CA ALA A 318 3.50 38.69 2.34
C ALA A 318 2.34 37.88 2.97
N ASP A 319 1.88 38.50 4.06
CA ASP A 319 0.58 38.49 4.74
C ASP A 319 -0.62 38.77 3.81
N HIS A 320 -1.73 38.03 3.98
CA HIS A 320 -3.12 38.47 3.69
C HIS A 320 -4.18 37.58 4.37
N GLY A 321 -4.76 38.11 5.45
CA GLY A 321 -6.20 38.37 5.68
C GLY A 321 -7.33 37.34 5.35
N VAL A 322 -8.04 36.97 6.42
CA VAL A 322 -9.53 36.94 6.63
C VAL A 322 -10.42 36.03 5.75
N GLU A 323 -11.11 35.06 6.37
CA GLU A 323 -12.60 35.01 6.44
C GLU A 323 -13.14 33.90 7.36
N LYS A 324 -14.16 34.26 8.15
CA LYS A 324 -14.94 33.41 9.06
C LYS A 324 -16.24 32.97 8.37
N TYR A 325 -16.61 31.69 8.43
CA TYR A 325 -18.02 31.26 8.34
C TYR A 325 -18.32 30.02 9.19
N GLY A 326 -19.28 30.18 10.11
CA GLY A 326 -20.54 29.44 10.09
C GLY A 326 -20.58 27.95 10.45
N THR A 327 -20.88 27.68 11.72
CA THR A 327 -21.50 26.48 12.31
C THR A 327 -22.61 25.83 11.49
N PHE A 328 -22.64 24.48 11.41
CA PHE A 328 -23.88 23.68 11.51
C PHE A 328 -23.56 22.27 12.04
N ALA A 329 -24.07 21.97 13.25
CA ALA A 329 -24.08 20.63 13.83
C ALA A 329 -25.39 19.94 13.45
N MET A 330 -25.31 18.70 12.98
CA MET A 330 -26.49 17.86 12.76
C MET A 330 -26.28 16.49 13.41
N GLN A 331 -27.06 16.25 14.46
CA GLN A 331 -27.20 14.98 15.16
C GLN A 331 -28.09 14.05 14.35
N CYS A 332 -27.69 12.79 14.18
CA CYS A 332 -28.59 11.71 13.79
C CYS A 332 -28.37 10.51 14.71
N ASN A 333 -29.33 10.33 15.63
CA ASN A 333 -29.53 9.10 16.38
C ASN A 333 -30.19 8.06 15.45
N GLY A 334 -29.74 6.81 15.51
CA GLY A 334 -30.34 5.72 14.75
C GLY A 334 -29.90 4.37 15.29
N THR A 335 -30.65 3.86 16.26
CA THR A 335 -30.59 2.49 16.78
C THR A 335 -31.20 1.50 15.78
N VAL A 336 -30.44 0.49 15.36
CA VAL A 336 -31.01 -0.80 14.90
C VAL A 336 -30.12 -1.93 15.41
N VAL A 337 -30.74 -2.82 16.16
CA VAL A 337 -30.14 -3.98 16.83
C VAL A 337 -30.66 -5.25 16.14
N ASP A 338 -29.72 -6.18 15.94
CA ASP A 338 -29.84 -7.63 15.72
C ASP A 338 -30.44 -8.22 14.43
N SER A 339 -29.64 -9.05 13.75
CA SER A 339 -29.95 -10.49 13.54
C SER A 339 -29.00 -11.13 12.51
N TRP A 340 -27.77 -11.50 12.88
CA TRP A 340 -26.90 -12.33 12.02
C TRP A 340 -26.10 -13.36 12.85
N PHE A 341 -26.81 -14.34 13.43
CA PHE A 341 -26.24 -15.63 13.84
C PHE A 341 -26.67 -16.66 12.79
N THR A 342 -25.74 -17.05 11.91
CA THR A 342 -25.66 -18.35 11.16
C THR A 342 -24.82 -18.20 9.88
N CYS A 343 -23.50 -18.03 9.99
CA CYS A 343 -22.63 -18.17 8.80
C CYS A 343 -21.18 -18.58 9.12
N SER A 344 -20.98 -19.56 10.03
CA SER A 344 -19.64 -20.09 10.31
C SER A 344 -19.32 -21.44 9.65
N HIS A 345 -20.30 -22.15 9.08
CA HIS A 345 -20.06 -23.49 8.52
C HIS A 345 -19.92 -23.56 6.98
N LEU A 346 -20.24 -22.51 6.23
CA LEU A 346 -20.20 -22.53 4.75
C LEU A 346 -18.84 -22.08 4.15
N ILE A 347 -17.94 -21.52 4.95
CA ILE A 347 -16.68 -20.91 4.46
C ILE A 347 -15.58 -21.96 4.19
N SER A 348 -15.60 -23.11 4.88
CA SER A 348 -14.58 -24.15 4.67
C SER A 348 -14.75 -24.94 3.36
N SER A 349 -15.96 -25.05 2.81
CA SER A 349 -16.20 -25.86 1.60
C SER A 349 -15.92 -25.10 0.29
N VAL A 350 -16.01 -23.77 0.29
CA VAL A 350 -15.80 -22.93 -0.91
C VAL A 350 -14.29 -22.67 -1.16
N MET A 351 -13.45 -22.76 -0.12
CA MET A 351 -12.00 -22.50 -0.25
C MET A 351 -11.22 -23.61 -0.98
N VAL A 352 -11.71 -24.84 -1.03
CA VAL A 352 -11.01 -25.95 -1.70
C VAL A 352 -11.25 -25.95 -3.22
N GLU A 353 -12.39 -25.43 -3.70
CA GLU A 353 -12.63 -25.27 -5.15
C GLU A 353 -11.93 -24.04 -5.74
N PHE A 354 -11.83 -22.94 -5.00
CA PHE A 354 -11.25 -21.70 -5.54
C PHE A 354 -9.73 -21.80 -5.79
N LEU A 355 -9.02 -22.66 -5.05
CA LEU A 355 -7.59 -22.92 -5.26
C LEU A 355 -7.29 -23.89 -6.43
N ARG A 356 -8.29 -24.59 -6.97
CA ARG A 356 -8.11 -25.57 -8.06
C ARG A 356 -8.32 -24.95 -9.45
N VAL A 357 -9.02 -23.83 -9.53
CA VAL A 357 -9.33 -23.14 -10.80
C VAL A 357 -8.16 -22.28 -11.30
N ASP A 358 -7.31 -21.77 -10.41
CA ASP A 358 -6.24 -20.82 -10.78
C ASP A 358 -4.99 -21.49 -11.40
N GLN A 359 -4.80 -22.81 -11.23
CA GLN A 359 -3.72 -23.56 -11.88
C GLN A 359 -4.04 -23.94 -13.34
N LYS A 360 -5.29 -23.82 -13.80
CA LYS A 360 -5.70 -24.29 -15.14
C LYS A 360 -5.73 -23.19 -16.22
N LEU A 361 -5.47 -21.93 -15.84
CA LEU A 361 -5.49 -20.77 -16.74
C LEU A 361 -4.12 -20.28 -17.23
N GLN A 362 -3.02 -20.95 -16.87
CA GLN A 362 -1.67 -20.61 -17.38
C GLN A 362 -1.20 -21.47 -18.58
N GLY A 363 -2.03 -22.38 -19.08
CA GLY A 363 -1.68 -23.29 -20.18
C GLY A 363 -2.13 -22.89 -21.59
N LEU A 364 -2.75 -21.72 -21.79
CA LEU A 364 -3.30 -21.32 -23.09
C LEU A 364 -2.87 -19.89 -23.46
N SER A 365 -1.57 -19.71 -23.74
CA SER A 365 -1.07 -18.46 -24.33
C SER A 365 0.00 -18.72 -25.40
N ASP A 366 -0.16 -19.81 -26.17
CA ASP A 366 0.60 -20.06 -27.39
C ASP A 366 -0.29 -20.79 -28.41
N ARG A 367 -1.12 -20.05 -29.16
CA ARG A 367 -1.52 -20.43 -30.52
C ARG A 367 -2.27 -19.32 -31.25
N HIS A 368 -1.89 -19.16 -32.52
CA HIS A 368 -2.57 -18.49 -33.65
C HIS A 368 -2.15 -17.08 -34.05
N GLN A 369 -1.17 -17.04 -34.97
CA GLN A 369 -1.22 -16.25 -36.20
C GLN A 369 -1.69 -17.16 -37.36
N ASN A 370 -2.39 -16.57 -38.34
CA ASN A 370 -2.98 -17.16 -39.57
C ASN A 370 -4.16 -18.14 -39.37
N SER A 371 -5.26 -18.12 -40.12
CA SER A 371 -5.68 -17.42 -41.35
C SER A 371 -7.21 -17.52 -41.52
N ASP A 372 -7.75 -16.62 -42.36
CA ASP A 372 -8.93 -16.75 -43.24
C ASP A 372 -10.37 -16.98 -42.74
N ALA A 373 -11.19 -16.01 -43.15
CA ALA A 373 -12.51 -16.13 -43.77
C ALA A 373 -13.47 -17.21 -43.22
N ARG A 374 -14.33 -16.79 -42.29
CA ARG A 374 -15.67 -17.34 -42.17
C ARG A 374 -16.65 -16.26 -41.72
N ALA A 375 -17.60 -15.97 -42.62
CA ALA A 375 -18.77 -15.18 -42.32
C ALA A 375 -19.60 -15.90 -41.24
N SER A 376 -19.82 -15.26 -40.09
CA SER A 376 -20.80 -15.70 -39.10
C SER A 376 -21.23 -14.51 -38.24
N ASP A 377 -22.52 -14.20 -38.38
CA ASP A 377 -23.44 -13.71 -37.35
C ASP A 377 -23.21 -12.30 -36.73
N PRO A 378 -24.03 -11.28 -37.08
CA PRO A 378 -23.89 -9.91 -36.57
C PRO A 378 -24.42 -9.67 -35.14
N ALA A 379 -24.84 -10.70 -34.40
CA ALA A 379 -25.59 -10.50 -33.15
C ALA A 379 -24.78 -10.48 -31.83
N ILE A 380 -23.47 -10.76 -31.85
CA ILE A 380 -22.63 -10.65 -30.64
C ILE A 380 -21.53 -9.63 -30.92
N LEU A 381 -21.88 -8.34 -30.77
CA LEU A 381 -20.90 -7.26 -30.76
C LEU A 381 -19.90 -7.56 -29.62
N GLY A 382 -18.74 -8.10 -29.99
CA GLY A 382 -17.75 -8.60 -29.03
C GLY A 382 -17.40 -7.51 -28.04
N ARG A 383 -17.68 -7.75 -26.74
CA ARG A 383 -17.38 -6.81 -25.66
C ARG A 383 -15.92 -6.37 -25.77
N ILE A 384 -15.73 -5.12 -26.19
CA ILE A 384 -14.40 -4.54 -26.31
C ILE A 384 -13.80 -4.50 -24.91
N SER A 385 -12.58 -5.02 -24.76
CA SER A 385 -11.87 -4.92 -23.48
C SER A 385 -11.83 -3.46 -23.03
N ARG A 386 -12.14 -3.19 -21.75
CA ARG A 386 -12.13 -1.83 -21.18
C ARG A 386 -10.86 -1.04 -21.50
N LYS A 387 -9.71 -1.74 -21.56
CA LYS A 387 -8.42 -1.14 -21.93
C LYS A 387 -8.40 -0.66 -23.38
N LYS A 388 -8.98 -1.42 -24.31
CA LYS A 388 -9.08 -1.07 -25.73
C LYS A 388 -10.08 0.07 -25.95
N ALA A 389 -11.23 0.05 -25.25
CA ALA A 389 -12.22 1.13 -25.32
C ALA A 389 -11.65 2.46 -24.76
N ASN A 390 -10.95 2.44 -23.61
CA ASN A 390 -10.26 3.62 -23.08
C ASN A 390 -9.25 4.22 -24.05
N ARG A 391 -8.51 3.37 -24.75
CA ARG A 391 -7.56 3.81 -25.77
C ARG A 391 -8.28 4.48 -26.94
N GLN A 392 -9.38 3.89 -27.42
CA GLN A 392 -10.19 4.47 -28.50
C GLN A 392 -10.81 5.83 -28.13
N ILE A 393 -11.28 5.99 -26.89
CA ILE A 393 -11.80 7.27 -26.39
C ILE A 393 -10.71 8.35 -26.46
N LEU A 394 -9.52 8.07 -25.91
CA LEU A 394 -8.43 9.04 -25.88
C LEU A 394 -7.88 9.34 -27.28
N GLU A 395 -7.78 8.35 -28.16
CA GLU A 395 -7.39 8.56 -29.57
C GLU A 395 -8.40 9.46 -30.28
N ARG A 396 -9.71 9.25 -30.04
CA ARG A 396 -10.77 10.09 -30.63
C ARG A 396 -10.76 11.51 -30.07
N VAL A 397 -10.62 11.68 -28.76
CA VAL A 397 -10.50 13.00 -28.12
C VAL A 397 -9.28 13.75 -28.68
N ASN A 398 -8.13 13.09 -28.79
CA ASN A 398 -6.92 13.71 -29.34
C ASN A 398 -7.09 14.14 -30.80
N ALA A 399 -7.80 13.35 -31.61
CA ALA A 399 -8.13 13.70 -32.99
C ALA A 399 -9.09 14.91 -33.07
N LEU A 400 -10.12 14.95 -32.21
CA LEU A 400 -11.09 16.05 -32.16
C LEU A 400 -10.48 17.35 -31.62
N SER A 401 -9.49 17.25 -30.74
CA SER A 401 -8.75 18.40 -30.20
C SER A 401 -7.67 18.93 -31.14
N ASN A 402 -7.47 18.35 -32.34
CA ASN A 402 -6.36 18.68 -33.24
C ASN A 402 -4.98 18.64 -32.55
N GLY A 403 -4.81 17.76 -31.56
CA GLY A 403 -3.59 17.67 -30.77
C GLY A 403 -3.42 18.73 -29.66
N ASP A 404 -4.43 19.55 -29.36
CA ASP A 404 -4.39 20.46 -28.21
C ASP A 404 -4.37 19.69 -26.88
N ALA A 405 -3.19 19.68 -26.25
CA ALA A 405 -2.95 18.99 -24.99
C ALA A 405 -3.85 19.51 -23.85
N LEU A 406 -4.19 20.81 -23.84
CA LEU A 406 -5.01 21.39 -22.78
C LEU A 406 -6.45 20.87 -22.83
N THR A 407 -7.03 20.76 -24.02
CA THR A 407 -8.38 20.20 -24.20
C THR A 407 -8.41 18.72 -23.82
N VAL A 408 -7.39 17.95 -24.20
CA VAL A 408 -7.25 16.54 -23.81
C VAL A 408 -7.18 16.39 -22.29
N ASP A 409 -6.44 17.27 -21.60
CA ASP A 409 -6.33 17.22 -20.14
C ASP A 409 -7.62 17.68 -19.44
N LYS A 410 -8.32 18.69 -19.95
CA LYS A 410 -9.68 19.06 -19.48
C LYS A 410 -10.65 17.90 -19.60
N PHE A 411 -10.61 17.16 -20.71
CA PHE A 411 -11.42 15.94 -20.86
C PHE A 411 -11.08 14.88 -19.81
N LYS A 412 -9.79 14.62 -19.55
CA LYS A 412 -9.37 13.66 -18.51
C LYS A 412 -9.86 14.10 -17.12
N GLN A 413 -9.79 15.40 -16.82
CA GLN A 413 -10.28 15.96 -15.56
C GLN A 413 -11.79 15.81 -15.43
N ALA A 414 -12.57 16.13 -16.46
CA ALA A 414 -14.01 15.95 -16.48
C ALA A 414 -14.41 14.47 -16.35
N ALA A 415 -13.72 13.56 -17.05
CA ALA A 415 -13.95 12.12 -16.95
C ALA A 415 -13.60 11.57 -15.55
N LYS A 416 -12.54 12.12 -14.92
CA LYS A 416 -12.19 11.82 -13.53
C LYS A 416 -13.26 12.33 -12.56
N ALA A 417 -13.74 13.56 -12.75
CA ALA A 417 -14.81 14.15 -11.94
C ALA A 417 -16.10 13.33 -12.04
N LEU A 418 -16.48 12.90 -13.24
CA LEU A 418 -17.60 12.00 -13.48
C LEU A 418 -17.44 10.66 -12.74
N GLY A 419 -16.27 10.03 -12.83
CA GLY A 419 -15.98 8.77 -12.13
C GLY A 419 -16.00 8.89 -10.60
N ASN A 420 -15.70 10.09 -10.09
CA ASN A 420 -15.67 10.44 -8.68
C ASN A 420 -17.00 11.02 -8.16
N GLN A 421 -18.06 11.06 -8.99
CA GLN A 421 -19.34 11.70 -8.67
C GLN A 421 -19.23 13.21 -8.37
N GLY A 422 -18.11 13.84 -8.69
CA GLY A 422 -17.92 15.29 -8.61
C GLY A 422 -18.53 16.05 -9.79
N MET A 423 -19.04 15.33 -10.79
CA MET A 423 -19.74 15.87 -11.96
C MET A 423 -20.88 14.91 -12.32
N SER A 424 -22.09 15.43 -12.55
CA SER A 424 -23.23 14.61 -12.99
C SER A 424 -23.07 14.17 -14.44
N GLY A 425 -23.76 13.08 -14.85
CA GLY A 425 -23.74 12.62 -16.24
C GLY A 425 -24.24 13.69 -17.23
N GLN A 426 -25.22 14.50 -16.84
CA GLN A 426 -25.71 15.61 -17.66
C GLN A 426 -24.65 16.71 -17.83
N ALA A 427 -24.01 17.16 -16.74
CA ALA A 427 -22.95 18.17 -16.80
C ALA A 427 -21.77 17.70 -17.66
N PHE A 428 -21.41 16.42 -17.58
CA PHE A 428 -20.39 15.84 -18.44
C PHE A 428 -20.80 15.80 -19.92
N ALA A 429 -22.05 15.42 -20.21
CA ALA A 429 -22.57 15.44 -21.58
C ALA A 429 -22.58 16.86 -22.16
N ASP A 430 -22.97 17.86 -21.37
CA ASP A 430 -22.98 19.27 -21.80
C ASP A 430 -21.57 19.80 -22.01
N PHE A 431 -20.61 19.43 -21.17
CA PHE A 431 -19.19 19.70 -21.39
C PHE A 431 -18.71 19.13 -22.73
N LEU A 432 -19.05 17.87 -23.06
CA LEU A 432 -18.67 17.27 -24.34
C LEU A 432 -19.32 17.97 -25.53
N ARG A 433 -20.61 18.31 -25.44
CA ARG A 433 -21.33 19.04 -26.50
C ARG A 433 -20.74 20.43 -26.74
N LEU A 434 -20.40 21.14 -25.67
CA LEU A 434 -19.78 22.46 -25.74
C LEU A 434 -18.37 22.40 -26.34
N THR A 435 -17.60 21.37 -26.00
CA THR A 435 -16.18 21.27 -26.39
C THR A 435 -16.01 20.69 -27.80
N TYR A 436 -16.78 19.66 -28.17
CA TYR A 436 -16.58 18.89 -29.41
C TYR A 436 -17.73 19.02 -30.42
N GLY A 437 -18.81 19.72 -30.06
CA GLY A 437 -20.03 19.79 -30.84
C GLY A 437 -20.94 18.57 -30.63
N LYS A 438 -22.23 18.74 -30.95
CA LYS A 438 -23.29 17.76 -30.64
C LYS A 438 -23.02 16.36 -31.20
N GLN A 439 -22.72 16.25 -32.50
CA GLN A 439 -22.56 14.96 -33.18
C GLN A 439 -21.36 14.15 -32.67
N GLU A 440 -20.22 14.80 -32.42
CA GLU A 440 -19.03 14.10 -31.93
C GLU A 440 -19.12 13.78 -30.44
N ALA A 441 -19.80 14.63 -29.65
CA ALA A 441 -20.11 14.36 -28.26
C ALA A 441 -20.98 13.09 -28.11
N GLU A 442 -22.00 12.89 -28.95
CA GLU A 442 -22.85 11.68 -28.93
C GLU A 442 -22.03 10.40 -29.17
N LYS A 443 -21.13 10.41 -30.17
CA LYS A 443 -20.25 9.27 -30.47
C LYS A 443 -19.28 8.98 -29.32
N LEU A 444 -18.73 10.01 -28.68
CA LEU A 444 -17.88 9.87 -27.51
C LEU A 444 -18.66 9.33 -26.30
N LEU A 445 -19.86 9.84 -26.05
CA LEU A 445 -20.70 9.41 -24.94
C LEU A 445 -21.04 7.91 -25.02
N LEU A 446 -21.34 7.38 -26.20
CA LEU A 446 -21.57 5.95 -26.40
C LEU A 446 -20.36 5.11 -25.95
N LEU A 447 -19.15 5.49 -26.35
CA LEU A 447 -17.92 4.80 -25.92
C LEU A 447 -17.71 4.91 -24.40
N VAL A 448 -17.98 6.09 -23.83
CA VAL A 448 -17.81 6.33 -22.38
C VAL A 448 -18.79 5.49 -21.56
N VAL A 449 -20.06 5.37 -21.99
CA VAL A 449 -21.09 4.55 -21.33
C VAL A 449 -20.67 3.09 -21.23
N GLU A 450 -20.02 2.53 -22.26
CA GLU A 450 -19.55 1.14 -22.26
C GLU A 450 -18.41 0.88 -21.27
N VAL A 451 -17.59 1.88 -20.98
CA VAL A 451 -16.39 1.76 -20.15
C VAL A 451 -16.67 1.93 -18.67
N ILE A 452 -17.63 2.81 -18.32
CA ILE A 452 -17.91 3.19 -16.94
C ILE A 452 -18.47 1.99 -16.16
N PRO A 453 -17.85 1.60 -15.02
CA PRO A 453 -18.31 0.44 -14.25
C PRO A 453 -19.53 0.71 -13.37
N GLN A 454 -19.86 1.98 -13.10
CA GLN A 454 -20.94 2.37 -12.18
C GLN A 454 -22.29 2.44 -12.91
N PRO A 455 -23.28 1.59 -12.56
CA PRO A 455 -24.57 1.54 -13.27
C PRO A 455 -25.37 2.85 -13.19
N LEU A 456 -25.30 3.57 -12.07
CA LEU A 456 -25.99 4.85 -11.89
C LEU A 456 -25.50 5.90 -12.89
N VAL A 457 -24.18 6.07 -13.00
CA VAL A 457 -23.55 7.00 -13.95
C VAL A 457 -23.84 6.60 -15.40
N GLN A 458 -23.85 5.29 -15.70
CA GLN A 458 -24.28 4.82 -17.02
C GLN A 458 -25.72 5.24 -17.32
N GLN A 459 -26.63 5.12 -16.36
CA GLN A 459 -28.03 5.50 -16.53
C GLN A 459 -28.17 7.01 -16.76
N GLU A 460 -27.46 7.85 -15.99
CA GLU A 460 -27.46 9.30 -16.19
C GLU A 460 -26.96 9.69 -17.58
N LEU A 461 -25.86 9.08 -18.05
CA LEU A 461 -25.33 9.34 -19.39
C LEU A 461 -26.27 8.85 -20.50
N ARG A 462 -26.97 7.72 -20.30
CA ARG A 462 -27.99 7.24 -21.25
C ARG A 462 -29.17 8.19 -21.33
N VAL A 463 -29.63 8.74 -20.20
CA VAL A 463 -30.68 9.78 -20.17
C VAL A 463 -30.19 11.05 -20.86
N ALA A 464 -28.94 11.45 -20.60
CA ALA A 464 -28.35 12.61 -21.23
C ALA A 464 -28.21 12.45 -22.75
N LEU A 465 -27.93 11.23 -23.26
CA LEU A 465 -27.83 10.92 -24.69
C LEU A 465 -29.14 11.12 -25.48
N VAL A 466 -30.30 11.01 -24.82
CA VAL A 466 -31.62 11.17 -25.48
C VAL A 466 -32.00 12.65 -25.66
N ARG A 467 -31.32 13.57 -24.97
CA ARG A 467 -31.52 15.03 -25.07
C ARG A 467 -30.57 15.64 -26.11
#